data_AF-A0A9P7YFD8-F1
#
_entry.id   AF-A0A9P7YFD8-F1
#
_cell.length_a   1.000
_cell.length_b   1.000
_cell.length_c   1.000
_cell.angle_alpha   90.00
_cell.angle_beta   90.00
_cell.angle_gamma   90.00
#
_symmetry.space_group_name_H-M   'P 1'
#
loop_
_entity.id
_entity.type
_entity.pdbx_description
1 polymer ?
#
loop_
_entity_poly.entity_id
_entity_poly.type
_entity_poly.pdbx_seq_one_letter_code
_entity_poly.pdbx_strand_id
1 'polypeptide(L)'
;MLDTQLQCLAPDGQIKNLKTVIVMDADKTLATESTGSQLWEIVDNRKSDPGTDSEEGTLKRIFGTKMEYSYIAFKQAVLRYEEADVFEETCQLVADKISVYEDVKKMLCIDTKGGDIIPAFVFTSGNRRVWEIVIEKYQLAHRVKVIGSNRIADNFVLTHLVKEALVKHLETTHNIYVWAFGGCHVDLGMLKMASQAVVVVGEDGMKEHLIPAISRGLYARQLLPTSSTKPLKFGKSGAKVPNVQKGVDKVPTQGVQNMSTDGWRLQDEGKTLIMALLRGGESMAMGIHDALPKAMFRHARDDDKAKENMFNGGTTSTVVLVASEISTGMRVMEAAAKIRDRQAFVRIVIVAGVIYENFTSEKNYRILSGMGDISMIALRCSPNKYIGRGKMNTADRLYGTTHIKEKI
;
A
#
# COMPACT_ATOMS: atom_id res chain seq x y z
N MET A 1 -9.25 -6.38 22.25
CA MET A 1 -7.98 -5.62 22.29
C MET A 1 -7.87 -4.64 21.13
N LEU A 2 -7.83 -5.08 19.86
CA LEU A 2 -7.72 -4.17 18.72
C LEU A 2 -8.84 -3.12 18.72
N ASP A 3 -10.10 -3.53 18.88
CA ASP A 3 -11.25 -2.60 18.93
C ASP A 3 -11.15 -1.58 20.07
N THR A 4 -10.63 -2.00 21.23
CA THR A 4 -10.39 -1.11 22.37
C THR A 4 -9.33 -0.06 22.03
N GLN A 5 -8.23 -0.47 21.40
CA GLN A 5 -7.17 0.46 20.99
C GLN A 5 -7.63 1.37 19.84
N LEU A 6 -8.45 0.86 18.92
CA LEU A 6 -9.11 1.64 17.87
C LEU A 6 -10.03 2.70 18.47
N GLN A 7 -10.83 2.36 19.48
CA GLN A 7 -11.67 3.35 20.19
C GLN A 7 -10.82 4.45 20.82
N CYS A 8 -9.68 4.13 21.43
CA CYS A 8 -8.78 5.13 22.00
C CYS A 8 -8.16 6.08 20.97
N LEU A 9 -8.00 5.63 19.71
CA LEU A 9 -7.40 6.41 18.63
C LEU A 9 -8.43 7.06 17.70
N ALA A 10 -9.71 6.66 17.79
CA ALA A 10 -10.76 7.17 16.95
C ALA A 10 -11.19 8.59 17.38
N PRO A 11 -11.50 9.49 16.43
CA PRO A 11 -12.13 10.77 16.74
C PRO A 11 -13.40 10.54 17.58
N ASP A 12 -13.50 11.23 18.71
CA ASP A 12 -14.61 11.16 19.66
C ASP A 12 -14.93 9.75 20.19
N GLY A 13 -13.96 8.82 20.11
CA GLY A 13 -14.12 7.42 20.53
C GLY A 13 -14.96 6.54 19.58
N GLN A 14 -15.33 7.05 18.40
CA GLN A 14 -16.21 6.33 17.47
C GLN A 14 -15.43 5.75 16.28
N ILE A 15 -15.18 4.43 16.30
CA ILE A 15 -14.44 3.71 15.25
C ILE A 15 -15.00 3.98 13.84
N LYS A 16 -16.33 4.10 13.69
CA LYS A 16 -17.00 4.38 12.41
C LYS A 16 -16.56 5.69 11.73
N ASN A 17 -15.99 6.63 12.48
CA ASN A 17 -15.49 7.90 11.96
C ASN A 17 -14.04 7.78 11.46
N LEU A 18 -13.38 6.66 11.74
CA LEU A 18 -12.01 6.39 11.32
C LEU A 18 -12.00 5.89 9.88
N LYS A 19 -11.46 6.72 8.96
CA LYS A 19 -11.41 6.40 7.53
C LYS A 19 -10.13 5.67 7.12
N THR A 20 -9.02 6.01 7.76
CA THR A 20 -7.68 5.55 7.37
C THR A 20 -6.85 5.23 8.61
N VAL A 21 -6.08 4.15 8.53
CA VAL A 21 -5.12 3.75 9.56
C VAL A 21 -3.79 3.38 8.91
N ILE A 22 -2.69 3.73 9.58
CA ILE A 22 -1.36 3.23 9.24
C ILE A 22 -1.09 1.98 10.10
N VAL A 23 -0.63 0.90 9.50
CA VAL A 23 -0.18 -0.30 10.19
C VAL A 23 1.28 -0.53 9.80
N MET A 24 2.15 -0.75 10.77
CA MET A 24 3.57 -0.96 10.53
C MET A 24 4.04 -2.18 11.32
N ASP A 25 4.91 -2.99 10.71
CA ASP A 25 5.82 -3.80 11.52
C ASP A 25 6.84 -2.89 12.22
N ALA A 26 7.55 -3.44 13.19
CA ALA A 26 8.47 -2.68 14.02
C ALA A 26 9.93 -2.93 13.61
N ASP A 27 10.47 -4.10 13.92
CA ASP A 27 11.85 -4.49 13.56
C ASP A 27 12.02 -4.45 12.03
N LYS A 28 13.17 -3.94 11.55
CA LYS A 28 13.48 -3.79 10.11
C LYS A 28 12.51 -2.88 9.31
N THR A 29 11.52 -2.28 9.96
CA THR A 29 10.49 -1.43 9.34
C THR A 29 10.55 -0.01 9.89
N LEU A 30 10.52 0.16 11.21
CA LEU A 30 10.69 1.45 11.89
C LEU A 30 12.16 1.77 12.13
N ALA A 31 12.99 0.75 12.30
CA ALA A 31 14.43 0.84 12.49
C ALA A 31 15.14 -0.31 11.77
N THR A 32 16.45 -0.21 11.53
CA THR A 32 17.25 -1.29 10.94
C THR A 32 17.38 -2.50 11.85
N GLU A 33 17.35 -2.26 13.16
CA GLU A 33 17.77 -3.19 14.17
C GLU A 33 16.67 -4.21 14.55
N SER A 34 17.09 -5.38 15.02
CA SER A 34 16.22 -6.40 15.61
C SER A 34 16.21 -6.25 17.13
N THR A 35 15.08 -5.82 17.70
CA THR A 35 14.95 -5.62 19.14
C THR A 35 15.12 -6.91 19.94
N GLY A 36 14.57 -8.02 19.44
CA GLY A 36 14.74 -9.33 20.07
C GLY A 36 16.21 -9.76 20.11
N SER A 37 16.94 -9.58 19.01
CA SER A 37 18.36 -9.98 18.94
C SER A 37 19.20 -9.19 19.94
N GLN A 38 19.02 -7.87 20.03
CA GLN A 38 19.75 -7.01 20.97
C GLN A 38 19.43 -7.33 22.43
N LEU A 39 18.17 -7.63 22.74
CA LEU A 39 17.76 -8.01 24.09
C LEU A 39 18.49 -9.27 24.54
N TRP A 40 18.49 -10.30 23.71
CA TRP A 40 19.16 -11.56 24.05
C TRP A 40 20.68 -11.45 24.06
N GLU A 41 21.28 -10.60 23.22
CA GLU A 41 22.70 -10.30 23.31
C GLU A 41 23.07 -9.71 24.69
N ILE A 42 22.28 -8.78 25.22
CA ILE A 42 22.53 -8.20 26.55
C ILE A 42 22.34 -9.26 27.65
N VAL A 43 21.28 -10.08 27.56
CA VAL A 43 20.99 -11.11 28.57
C VAL A 43 22.05 -12.22 28.56
N ASP A 44 22.44 -12.69 27.38
CA ASP A 44 23.42 -13.77 27.21
C ASP A 44 24.82 -13.29 27.68
N ASN A 45 25.19 -12.04 27.38
CA ASN A 45 26.45 -11.44 27.85
C ASN A 45 26.51 -11.26 29.37
N ARG A 46 25.37 -11.05 30.05
CA ARG A 46 25.30 -10.97 31.52
C ARG A 46 25.44 -12.35 32.18
N LYS A 47 25.12 -13.44 31.47
CA LYS A 47 25.14 -14.82 31.99
C LYS A 47 26.41 -15.60 31.65
N SER A 48 27.21 -15.15 30.68
CA SER A 48 28.40 -15.86 30.21
C SER A 48 29.61 -15.61 31.12
N ASP A 49 30.27 -16.69 31.56
CA ASP A 49 31.63 -16.66 32.14
C ASP A 49 32.63 -16.27 31.01
N PRO A 50 33.67 -15.45 31.25
CA PRO A 50 34.56 -15.00 30.18
C PRO A 50 35.45 -16.17 29.73
N GLY A 51 35.00 -16.92 28.71
CA GLY A 51 35.79 -18.01 28.14
C GLY A 51 35.07 -19.04 27.26
N THR A 52 33.74 -19.04 27.16
CA THR A 52 33.02 -19.94 26.24
C THR A 52 32.63 -19.23 24.95
N ASP A 53 33.10 -19.76 23.81
CA ASP A 53 32.77 -19.27 22.47
C ASP A 53 31.26 -19.08 22.30
N SER A 54 30.89 -17.90 21.78
CA SER A 54 29.52 -17.43 21.63
C SER A 54 28.74 -18.27 20.60
N GLU A 55 28.15 -19.37 21.04
CA GLU A 55 27.17 -20.14 20.27
C GLU A 55 25.88 -19.34 20.12
N GLU A 56 25.75 -18.67 18.97
CA GLU A 56 24.51 -18.32 18.27
C GLU A 56 23.30 -17.92 19.15
N GLY A 57 23.05 -16.60 19.25
CA GLY A 57 22.09 -16.01 20.19
C GLY A 57 20.70 -16.68 20.28
N THR A 58 20.13 -16.66 21.49
CA THR A 58 18.94 -17.42 21.91
C THR A 58 17.79 -17.48 20.88
N LEU A 59 17.41 -16.38 20.24
CA LEU A 59 16.33 -16.39 19.23
C LEU A 59 16.72 -17.09 17.93
N LYS A 60 17.98 -17.00 17.51
CA LYS A 60 18.46 -17.65 16.29
C LYS A 60 18.37 -19.17 16.44
N ARG A 61 18.61 -19.70 17.64
CA ARG A 61 18.38 -21.12 17.96
C ARG A 61 16.90 -21.52 17.90
N ILE A 62 15.98 -20.63 18.28
CA ILE A 62 14.54 -20.93 18.21
C ILE A 62 14.07 -20.96 16.76
N PHE A 63 14.30 -19.88 16.01
CA PHE A 63 13.80 -19.70 14.64
C PHE A 63 14.64 -20.44 13.59
N GLY A 64 15.89 -20.80 13.89
CA GLY A 64 16.77 -21.59 13.03
C GLY A 64 16.51 -23.10 13.08
N THR A 65 15.62 -23.57 13.96
CA THR A 65 15.17 -24.97 13.96
C THR A 65 14.12 -25.23 12.89
N LYS A 66 13.70 -26.50 12.74
CA LYS A 66 12.54 -26.88 11.92
C LYS A 66 11.22 -26.22 12.34
N MET A 67 11.18 -25.53 13.48
CA MET A 67 9.99 -24.76 13.90
C MET A 67 9.83 -23.46 13.10
N GLU A 68 10.91 -22.93 12.51
CA GLU A 68 10.92 -21.70 11.71
C GLU A 68 10.07 -20.58 12.36
N TYR A 69 9.28 -19.84 11.60
CA TYR A 69 8.38 -18.78 12.08
C TYR A 69 6.98 -19.31 12.47
N SER A 70 6.89 -20.53 13.01
CA SER A 70 5.62 -21.10 13.49
C SER A 70 5.14 -20.44 14.79
N TYR A 71 3.85 -20.64 15.11
CA TYR A 71 3.28 -20.22 16.39
C TYR A 71 4.07 -20.78 17.60
N ILE A 72 4.52 -22.04 17.51
CA ILE A 72 5.29 -22.68 18.59
C ILE A 72 6.62 -21.97 18.78
N ALA A 73 7.34 -21.60 17.71
CA ALA A 73 8.58 -20.85 17.81
C ALA A 73 8.37 -19.47 18.47
N PHE A 74 7.34 -18.72 18.05
CA PHE A 74 7.02 -17.45 18.70
C PHE A 74 6.62 -17.61 20.17
N LYS A 75 5.88 -18.67 20.51
CA LYS A 75 5.55 -18.98 21.91
C LYS A 75 6.80 -19.29 22.74
N GLN A 76 7.76 -20.03 22.18
CA GLN A 76 9.05 -20.28 22.83
C GLN A 76 9.83 -18.98 23.05
N ALA A 77 9.85 -18.08 22.08
CA ALA A 77 10.50 -16.78 22.24
C ALA A 77 9.88 -15.97 23.40
N VAL A 78 8.55 -15.96 23.51
CA VAL A 78 7.82 -15.31 24.61
C VAL A 78 8.10 -15.96 25.96
N LEU A 79 8.17 -17.30 26.03
CA LEU A 79 8.54 -18.03 27.24
C LEU A 79 9.92 -17.60 27.75
N ARG A 80 10.88 -17.41 26.85
CA ARG A 80 12.22 -16.96 27.25
C ARG A 80 12.20 -15.55 27.83
N TYR A 81 11.34 -14.65 27.34
CA TYR A 81 11.19 -13.31 27.94
C TYR A 81 10.60 -13.34 29.36
N GLU A 82 9.82 -14.37 29.70
CA GLU A 82 9.32 -14.60 31.06
C GLU A 82 10.46 -14.95 32.03
N GLU A 83 11.43 -15.74 31.54
CA GLU A 83 12.60 -16.22 32.30
C GLU A 83 13.72 -15.17 32.46
N ALA A 84 13.53 -13.96 31.92
CA ALA A 84 14.52 -12.89 32.01
C ALA A 84 14.35 -12.08 33.31
N ASP A 85 15.28 -12.26 34.25
CA ASP A 85 15.27 -11.62 35.58
C ASP A 85 15.37 -10.07 35.53
N VAL A 86 16.04 -9.54 34.50
CA VAL A 86 16.31 -8.09 34.32
C VAL A 86 15.58 -7.52 33.11
N PHE A 87 14.39 -8.02 32.82
CA PHE A 87 13.66 -7.75 31.58
C PHE A 87 13.37 -6.26 31.33
N GLU A 88 12.82 -5.54 32.31
CA GLU A 88 12.44 -4.13 32.14
C GLU A 88 13.67 -3.23 31.92
N GLU A 89 14.72 -3.43 32.73
CA GLU A 89 16.00 -2.74 32.57
C GLU A 89 16.61 -3.03 31.18
N THR A 90 16.56 -4.28 30.75
CA THR A 90 17.06 -4.67 29.42
C THR A 90 16.23 -4.04 28.31
N CYS A 91 14.90 -3.97 28.46
CA CYS A 91 14.03 -3.31 27.49
C CYS A 91 14.38 -1.83 27.33
N GLN A 92 14.66 -1.13 28.43
CA GLN A 92 15.11 0.26 28.40
C GLN A 92 16.46 0.40 27.68
N LEU A 93 17.44 -0.44 28.04
CA LEU A 93 18.77 -0.41 27.42
C LEU A 93 18.73 -0.67 25.91
N VAL A 94 17.85 -1.56 25.46
CA VAL A 94 17.63 -1.81 24.02
C VAL A 94 16.93 -0.61 23.38
N ALA A 95 15.88 -0.06 23.99
CA ALA A 95 15.15 1.09 23.47
C ALA A 95 16.04 2.35 23.32
N ASP A 96 17.00 2.54 24.21
CA ASP A 96 17.95 3.66 24.15
C ASP A 96 18.85 3.58 22.91
N LYS A 97 19.23 2.35 22.50
CA LYS A 97 20.07 2.09 21.32
C LYS A 97 19.32 2.23 19.99
N ILE A 98 17.99 2.12 19.99
CA ILE A 98 17.20 2.15 18.76
C ILE A 98 17.09 3.56 18.21
N SER A 99 17.34 3.68 16.90
CA SER A 99 17.11 4.88 16.11
C SER A 99 16.01 4.65 15.06
N VAL A 100 14.87 5.32 15.23
CA VAL A 100 13.77 5.25 14.24
C VAL A 100 14.10 6.08 13.00
N TYR A 101 13.84 5.54 11.82
CA TYR A 101 14.09 6.22 10.54
C TYR A 101 13.45 7.61 10.49
N GLU A 102 14.22 8.60 10.02
CA GLU A 102 13.79 9.99 9.96
C GLU A 102 12.54 10.17 9.08
N ASP A 103 12.49 9.49 7.94
CA ASP A 103 11.35 9.56 7.02
C ASP A 103 10.07 8.96 7.63
N VAL A 104 10.21 7.91 8.43
CA VAL A 104 9.09 7.29 9.16
C VAL A 104 8.59 8.23 10.26
N LYS A 105 9.48 8.86 11.02
CA LYS A 105 9.10 9.88 12.02
C LYS A 105 8.34 11.02 11.37
N LYS A 106 8.89 11.59 10.30
CA LYS A 106 8.22 12.67 9.54
C LYS A 106 6.84 12.23 9.07
N MET A 107 6.73 11.04 8.49
CA MET A 107 5.43 10.50 8.04
C MET A 107 4.42 10.40 9.18
N LEU A 108 4.84 9.88 10.33
CA LEU A 108 3.98 9.75 11.52
C LEU A 108 3.66 11.11 12.17
N CYS A 109 4.39 12.17 11.86
CA CYS A 109 4.10 13.54 12.31
C CYS A 109 3.31 14.38 11.28
N ILE A 110 2.97 13.84 10.11
CA ILE A 110 2.19 14.59 9.12
C ILE A 110 0.74 14.73 9.60
N ASP A 111 0.30 15.97 9.73
CA ASP A 111 -1.11 16.34 9.85
C ASP A 111 -1.75 16.44 8.48
N THR A 112 -2.99 15.97 8.37
CA THR A 112 -3.74 16.13 7.12
C THR A 112 -4.17 17.59 6.95
N LYS A 113 -4.48 18.00 5.72
CA LYS A 113 -4.92 19.38 5.41
C LYS A 113 -6.16 19.84 6.19
N GLY A 114 -6.89 18.92 6.83
CA GLY A 114 -8.05 19.21 7.69
C GLY A 114 -7.73 19.25 9.19
N GLY A 115 -6.48 19.06 9.60
CA GLY A 115 -6.10 18.93 11.01
C GLY A 115 -6.37 17.54 11.61
N ASP A 116 -6.92 16.60 10.82
CA ASP A 116 -7.13 15.23 11.28
C ASP A 116 -5.80 14.49 11.36
N ILE A 117 -5.59 13.81 12.48
CA ILE A 117 -4.45 12.93 12.74
C ILE A 117 -4.81 11.53 12.23
N ILE A 118 -3.97 10.93 11.38
CA ILE A 118 -4.14 9.53 10.95
C ILE A 118 -3.50 8.63 12.01
N PRO A 119 -4.28 7.85 12.78
CA PRO A 119 -3.71 6.99 13.80
C PRO A 119 -2.92 5.85 13.18
N ALA A 120 -1.97 5.33 13.97
CA ALA A 120 -1.11 4.24 13.54
C ALA A 120 -1.05 3.12 14.57
N PHE A 121 -0.90 1.90 14.08
CA PHE A 121 -0.56 0.73 14.88
C PHE A 121 0.81 0.20 14.49
N VAL A 122 1.56 -0.21 15.50
CA VAL A 122 2.76 -1.01 15.34
C VAL A 122 2.40 -2.45 15.70
N PHE A 123 2.40 -3.34 14.73
CA PHE A 123 2.15 -4.77 14.89
C PHE A 123 3.48 -5.53 14.93
N THR A 124 4.00 -5.79 16.12
CA THR A 124 5.31 -6.42 16.30
C THR A 124 5.21 -7.87 16.77
N SER A 125 5.88 -8.78 16.06
CA SER A 125 6.12 -10.14 16.56
C SER A 125 7.34 -10.21 17.50
N GLY A 126 8.10 -9.11 17.59
CA GLY A 126 9.21 -8.93 18.53
C GLY A 126 8.73 -8.51 19.92
N ASN A 127 9.61 -7.87 20.69
CA ASN A 127 9.30 -7.45 22.06
C ASN A 127 8.46 -6.16 22.06
N ARG A 128 7.18 -6.26 22.45
CA ARG A 128 6.25 -5.13 22.52
C ARG A 128 6.75 -4.02 23.45
N ARG A 129 7.29 -4.37 24.63
CA ARG A 129 7.69 -3.39 25.64
C ARG A 129 8.80 -2.46 25.16
N VAL A 130 9.81 -3.01 24.48
CA VAL A 130 10.87 -2.21 23.84
C VAL A 130 10.26 -1.18 22.90
N TRP A 131 9.32 -1.59 22.04
CA TRP A 131 8.70 -0.69 21.08
C TRP A 131 7.75 0.33 21.73
N GLU A 132 7.08 0.00 22.84
CA GLU A 132 6.33 0.98 23.63
C GLU A 132 7.26 2.09 24.14
N ILE A 133 8.41 1.73 24.72
CA ILE A 133 9.42 2.70 25.21
C ILE A 133 9.98 3.54 24.05
N VAL A 134 10.27 2.93 22.89
CA VAL A 134 10.73 3.67 21.71
C VAL A 134 9.69 4.69 21.24
N ILE A 135 8.42 4.29 21.16
CA ILE A 135 7.33 5.17 20.73
C ILE A 135 7.15 6.35 21.71
N GLU A 136 7.30 6.10 23.02
CA GLU A 136 7.29 7.16 24.05
C GLU A 136 8.50 8.10 23.93
N LYS A 137 9.71 7.55 23.73
CA LYS A 137 10.96 8.31 23.51
C LYS A 137 10.84 9.30 22.35
N TYR A 138 10.13 8.93 21.28
CA TYR A 138 9.89 9.80 20.12
C TYR A 138 8.60 10.63 20.22
N GLN A 139 7.91 10.62 21.38
CA GLN A 139 6.68 11.37 21.64
C GLN A 139 5.51 11.01 20.70
N LEU A 140 5.51 9.79 20.17
CA LEU A 140 4.53 9.30 19.21
C LEU A 140 3.35 8.56 19.86
N ALA A 141 3.37 8.34 21.18
CA ALA A 141 2.39 7.51 21.92
C ALA A 141 0.94 8.03 21.88
N HIS A 142 0.75 9.32 21.57
CA HIS A 142 -0.57 9.93 21.39
C HIS A 142 -1.24 9.49 20.07
N ARG A 143 -0.45 9.07 19.08
CA ARG A 143 -0.90 8.70 17.73
C ARG A 143 -0.68 7.23 17.39
N VAL A 144 0.36 6.64 17.97
CA VAL A 144 0.82 5.29 17.66
C VAL A 144 0.54 4.38 18.84
N LYS A 145 -0.15 3.26 18.61
CA LYS A 145 -0.32 2.18 19.60
C LYS A 145 0.44 0.93 19.17
N VAL A 146 1.16 0.34 20.11
CA VAL A 146 1.92 -0.89 19.88
C VAL A 146 1.06 -2.08 20.27
N ILE A 147 0.92 -3.02 19.35
CA ILE A 147 0.30 -4.33 19.56
C ILE A 147 1.37 -5.37 19.24
N GLY A 148 1.68 -6.24 20.19
CA GLY A 148 2.74 -7.22 20.03
C GLY A 148 2.83 -8.18 21.19
N SER A 149 3.74 -9.15 21.04
CA SER A 149 4.04 -10.12 22.09
C SER A 149 4.95 -9.48 23.15
N ASN A 150 4.77 -9.83 24.42
CA ASN A 150 5.74 -9.46 25.46
C ASN A 150 6.07 -10.69 26.30
N ARG A 151 5.32 -10.89 27.39
CA ARG A 151 5.42 -12.00 28.33
C ARG A 151 4.18 -12.87 28.22
N ILE A 152 4.23 -14.10 28.73
CA ILE A 152 3.05 -14.99 28.68
C ILE A 152 1.87 -14.39 29.43
N ALA A 153 2.14 -13.57 30.46
CA ALA A 153 1.14 -12.81 31.20
C ALA A 153 0.20 -11.98 30.31
N ASP A 154 0.62 -11.61 29.09
CA ASP A 154 -0.19 -10.86 28.13
C ASP A 154 -1.28 -11.71 27.45
N ASN A 155 -1.31 -13.03 27.66
CA ASN A 155 -2.32 -13.98 27.18
C ASN A 155 -2.44 -14.13 25.64
N PHE A 156 -1.56 -13.52 24.84
CA PHE A 156 -1.51 -13.76 23.40
C PHE A 156 -0.08 -13.66 22.85
N VAL A 157 0.10 -14.23 21.65
CA VAL A 157 1.34 -14.17 20.88
C VAL A 157 1.01 -13.59 19.50
N LEU A 158 1.59 -12.45 19.17
CA LEU A 158 1.47 -11.85 17.85
C LEU A 158 2.41 -12.58 16.88
N THR A 159 1.82 -13.26 15.90
CA THR A 159 2.54 -13.92 14.81
C THR A 159 2.21 -13.25 13.48
N HIS A 160 2.92 -13.63 12.41
CA HIS A 160 2.64 -13.14 11.06
C HIS A 160 1.17 -13.38 10.62
N LEU A 161 0.60 -14.55 10.95
CA LEU A 161 -0.81 -14.86 10.66
C LEU A 161 -1.77 -13.96 11.44
N VAL A 162 -1.41 -13.59 12.67
CA VAL A 162 -2.22 -12.67 13.47
C VAL A 162 -2.16 -11.26 12.89
N LYS A 163 -0.99 -10.77 12.45
CA LYS A 163 -0.89 -9.48 11.75
C LYS A 163 -1.79 -9.44 10.51
N GLU A 164 -1.77 -10.51 9.71
CA GLU A 164 -2.65 -10.65 8.53
C GLU A 164 -4.13 -10.59 8.91
N ALA A 165 -4.54 -11.34 9.93
CA ALA A 165 -5.92 -11.35 10.41
C ALA A 165 -6.35 -9.98 10.97
N LEU A 166 -5.47 -9.26 11.66
CA LEU A 166 -5.75 -7.93 12.19
C LEU A 166 -5.95 -6.90 11.08
N VAL A 167 -5.08 -6.89 10.06
CA VAL A 167 -5.28 -6.01 8.89
C VAL A 167 -6.58 -6.34 8.17
N LYS A 168 -6.84 -7.63 7.91
CA LYS A 168 -8.09 -8.06 7.30
C LYS A 168 -9.31 -7.63 8.13
N HIS A 169 -9.24 -7.68 9.45
CA HIS A 169 -10.32 -7.26 10.34
C HIS A 169 -10.58 -5.74 10.24
N LEU A 170 -9.52 -4.92 10.22
CA LEU A 170 -9.63 -3.47 9.99
C LEU A 170 -10.37 -3.16 8.68
N GLU A 171 -9.99 -3.84 7.60
CA GLU A 171 -10.60 -3.59 6.28
C GLU A 171 -12.02 -4.12 6.18
N THR A 172 -12.25 -5.37 6.58
CA THR A 172 -13.52 -6.05 6.29
C THR A 172 -14.60 -5.79 7.33
N THR A 173 -14.23 -5.65 8.60
CA THR A 173 -15.20 -5.47 9.70
C THR A 173 -15.46 -3.99 9.95
N HIS A 174 -14.43 -3.16 9.91
CA HIS A 174 -14.54 -1.73 10.21
C HIS A 174 -14.58 -0.85 8.96
N ASN A 175 -14.38 -1.41 7.76
CA ASN A 175 -14.34 -0.67 6.49
C ASN A 175 -13.32 0.47 6.50
N ILE A 176 -12.17 0.23 7.14
CA ILE A 176 -11.06 1.19 7.27
C ILE A 176 -10.07 0.97 6.13
N TYR A 177 -9.59 2.06 5.52
CA TYR A 177 -8.52 2.02 4.54
C TYR A 177 -7.15 1.86 5.22
N VAL A 178 -6.45 0.77 4.94
CA VAL A 178 -5.19 0.44 5.64
C VAL A 178 -3.96 0.68 4.75
N TRP A 179 -3.03 1.50 5.25
CA TRP A 179 -1.66 1.57 4.74
C TRP A 179 -0.76 0.67 5.58
N ALA A 180 -0.30 -0.46 5.02
CA ALA A 180 0.59 -1.38 5.71
C ALA A 180 2.06 -1.20 5.29
N PHE A 181 2.96 -1.18 6.26
CA PHE A 181 4.41 -1.08 6.08
C PHE A 181 5.10 -2.30 6.68
N GLY A 182 5.96 -2.96 5.91
CA GLY A 182 6.71 -4.12 6.38
C GLY A 182 8.10 -4.19 5.75
N GLY A 183 9.07 -4.63 6.53
CA GLY A 183 10.48 -4.75 6.15
C GLY A 183 10.96 -6.20 6.08
N CYS A 184 10.13 -7.17 6.50
CA CYS A 184 10.50 -8.58 6.52
C CYS A 184 9.50 -9.48 5.76
N HIS A 185 9.94 -10.67 5.34
CA HIS A 185 9.09 -11.64 4.65
C HIS A 185 7.89 -12.11 5.49
N VAL A 186 8.00 -12.04 6.83
CA VAL A 186 6.90 -12.34 7.75
C VAL A 186 5.76 -11.33 7.66
N ASP A 187 5.97 -10.17 7.02
CA ASP A 187 4.95 -9.13 6.88
C ASP A 187 4.14 -9.28 5.58
N LEU A 188 4.52 -10.20 4.68
CA LEU A 188 3.88 -10.33 3.37
C LEU A 188 2.37 -10.62 3.46
N GLY A 189 1.93 -11.36 4.49
CA GLY A 189 0.51 -11.61 4.76
C GLY A 189 -0.25 -10.32 5.06
N MET A 190 0.23 -9.52 6.02
CA MET A 190 -0.41 -8.25 6.35
C MET A 190 -0.35 -7.24 5.21
N LEU A 191 0.75 -7.20 4.45
CA LEU A 191 0.90 -6.34 3.28
C LEU A 191 -0.10 -6.72 2.18
N LYS A 192 -0.30 -8.03 1.95
CA LYS A 192 -1.26 -8.50 0.95
C LYS A 192 -2.71 -8.18 1.31
N MET A 193 -3.04 -8.13 2.59
CA MET A 193 -4.37 -7.80 3.08
C MET A 193 -4.66 -6.31 3.17
N ALA A 194 -3.69 -5.43 2.91
CA ALA A 194 -3.87 -4.00 3.04
C ALA A 194 -4.30 -3.34 1.73
N SER A 195 -5.06 -2.24 1.85
CA SER A 195 -5.51 -1.38 0.78
C SER A 195 -4.32 -0.80 0.03
N GLN A 196 -3.27 -0.43 0.78
CA GLN A 196 -1.98 -0.04 0.23
C GLN A 196 -0.86 -0.72 1.01
N ALA A 197 0.04 -1.38 0.28
CA ALA A 197 1.22 -2.00 0.84
C ALA A 197 2.48 -1.19 0.51
N VAL A 198 3.35 -1.05 1.49
CA VAL A 198 4.67 -0.44 1.35
C VAL A 198 5.71 -1.38 1.93
N VAL A 199 6.65 -1.79 1.09
CA VAL A 199 7.83 -2.53 1.49
C VAL A 199 8.90 -1.53 1.90
N VAL A 200 9.35 -1.60 3.15
CA VAL A 200 10.50 -0.85 3.63
C VAL A 200 11.75 -1.63 3.23
N VAL A 201 12.56 -1.05 2.35
CA VAL A 201 13.74 -1.71 1.80
C VAL A 201 14.92 -1.50 2.74
N GLY A 202 15.28 -2.55 3.47
CA GLY A 202 16.50 -2.63 4.28
C GLY A 202 17.59 -3.51 3.64
N GLU A 203 18.64 -3.79 4.42
CA GLU A 203 19.77 -4.62 3.98
C GLU A 203 19.42 -6.12 3.86
N ASP A 204 18.34 -6.56 4.50
CA ASP A 204 17.98 -7.98 4.62
C ASP A 204 16.85 -8.47 3.68
N GLY A 205 17.08 -9.65 3.10
CA GLY A 205 16.17 -10.81 3.07
C GLY A 205 14.83 -10.77 2.33
N MET A 206 14.20 -9.63 2.04
CA MET A 206 12.83 -9.66 1.48
C MET A 206 12.78 -9.99 -0.02
N LYS A 207 13.87 -9.76 -0.75
CA LYS A 207 13.90 -9.83 -2.22
C LYS A 207 13.44 -11.18 -2.78
N GLU A 208 13.88 -12.29 -2.17
CA GLU A 208 13.59 -13.65 -2.63
C GLU A 208 12.12 -14.03 -2.40
N HIS A 209 11.51 -13.50 -1.33
CA HIS A 209 10.11 -13.76 -1.00
C HIS A 209 9.12 -12.84 -1.73
N LEU A 210 9.58 -11.68 -2.22
CA LEU A 210 8.75 -10.72 -2.95
C LEU A 210 8.29 -11.24 -4.31
N ILE A 211 9.12 -11.97 -5.05
CA ILE A 211 8.72 -12.51 -6.37
C ILE A 211 7.52 -13.46 -6.22
N PRO A 212 7.56 -14.48 -5.33
CA PRO A 212 6.40 -15.30 -5.03
C PRO A 212 5.20 -14.50 -4.48
N ALA A 213 5.43 -13.48 -3.65
CA ALA A 213 4.34 -12.70 -3.09
C ALA A 213 3.61 -11.86 -4.16
N ILE A 214 4.37 -11.23 -5.06
CA ILE A 214 3.84 -10.44 -6.18
C ILE A 214 3.06 -11.36 -7.13
N SER A 215 3.58 -12.54 -7.44
CA SER A 215 2.85 -13.52 -8.28
C SER A 215 1.57 -14.02 -7.60
N ARG A 216 1.52 -14.02 -6.27
CA ARG A 216 0.32 -14.33 -5.46
C ARG A 216 -0.54 -13.11 -5.14
N GLY A 217 -0.35 -11.99 -5.84
CA GLY A 217 -1.25 -10.84 -5.82
C GLY A 217 -0.78 -9.63 -5.03
N LEU A 218 0.34 -9.68 -4.32
CA LEU A 218 0.89 -8.51 -3.61
C LEU A 218 1.15 -7.36 -4.59
N TYR A 219 0.66 -6.17 -4.27
CA TYR A 219 1.00 -4.93 -4.95
C TYR A 219 1.53 -3.95 -3.92
N ALA A 220 2.84 -3.75 -3.92
CA ALA A 220 3.51 -2.93 -2.92
C ALA A 220 4.37 -1.86 -3.56
N ARG A 221 4.39 -0.70 -2.92
CA ARG A 221 5.36 0.38 -3.19
C ARG A 221 6.62 0.11 -2.39
N GLN A 222 7.73 0.75 -2.74
CA GLN A 222 8.97 0.66 -1.96
C GLN A 222 9.20 1.98 -1.22
N LEU A 223 9.51 1.90 0.06
CA LEU A 223 10.07 3.00 0.86
C LEU A 223 11.57 2.74 1.04
N LEU A 224 12.38 3.76 0.77
CA LEU A 224 13.83 3.74 0.90
C LEU A 224 14.19 4.68 2.07
N PRO A 225 14.25 4.17 3.31
CA PRO A 225 14.36 5.01 4.52
C PRO A 225 15.75 5.66 4.70
N THR A 226 16.73 5.31 3.87
CA THR A 226 18.06 5.94 3.83
C THR A 226 18.50 6.18 2.39
N SER A 227 19.13 7.33 2.12
CA SER A 227 19.57 7.75 0.78
C SER A 227 20.60 6.81 0.13
N SER A 228 21.22 5.90 0.90
CA SER A 228 22.16 4.88 0.43
C SER A 228 21.49 3.56 0.00
N THR A 229 20.23 3.31 0.38
CA THR A 229 19.53 2.08 -0.02
C THR A 229 19.13 2.12 -1.50
N LYS A 230 19.51 1.08 -2.24
CA LYS A 230 19.15 0.95 -3.66
C LYS A 230 17.76 0.33 -3.78
N PRO A 231 16.91 0.83 -4.71
CA PRO A 231 15.62 0.19 -4.99
C PRO A 231 15.81 -1.29 -5.35
N LEU A 232 14.89 -2.15 -4.90
CA LEU A 232 14.82 -3.53 -5.34
C LEU A 232 14.46 -3.56 -6.82
N LYS A 233 15.43 -3.95 -7.65
CA LYS A 233 15.26 -4.14 -9.09
C LYS A 233 14.88 -5.59 -9.37
N PHE A 234 13.70 -5.77 -9.96
CA PHE A 234 13.27 -7.02 -10.56
C PHE A 234 13.43 -6.88 -12.07
N GLY A 235 14.32 -7.67 -12.68
CA GLY A 235 14.56 -7.67 -14.13
C GLY A 235 15.94 -7.17 -14.55
N LYS A 236 16.92 -8.07 -14.59
CA LYS A 236 18.09 -8.00 -15.48
C LYS A 236 18.59 -9.35 -16.01
N SER A 237 17.93 -10.47 -15.68
CA SER A 237 18.18 -11.75 -16.34
C SER A 237 16.85 -12.28 -16.87
N GLY A 238 16.89 -13.03 -17.96
CA GLY A 238 15.73 -13.58 -18.69
C GLY A 238 14.86 -14.57 -17.92
N ALA A 239 14.61 -14.34 -16.63
CA ALA A 239 13.48 -14.90 -15.93
C ALA A 239 12.22 -14.36 -16.61
N LYS A 240 11.57 -15.24 -17.39
CA LYS A 240 10.16 -15.09 -17.74
C LYS A 240 9.43 -14.79 -16.43
N VAL A 241 8.98 -13.54 -16.26
CA VAL A 241 7.96 -13.24 -15.26
C VAL A 241 6.86 -14.24 -15.58
N PRO A 242 6.51 -15.18 -14.67
CA PRO A 242 5.43 -16.12 -14.95
C PRO A 242 4.23 -15.30 -15.42
N ASN A 243 3.48 -15.78 -16.40
CA ASN A 243 2.29 -15.09 -16.91
C ASN A 243 1.32 -14.87 -15.74
N VAL A 244 1.50 -13.77 -15.00
CA VAL A 244 0.63 -13.39 -13.90
C VAL A 244 -0.61 -12.83 -14.58
N GLN A 245 -1.60 -13.70 -14.80
CA GLN A 245 -2.95 -13.30 -15.19
C GLN A 245 -3.60 -12.58 -14.00
N LYS A 246 -3.21 -11.31 -13.78
CA LYS A 246 -3.78 -10.44 -12.75
C LYS A 246 -4.92 -9.61 -13.33
N GLY A 247 -5.91 -9.31 -12.49
CA GLY A 247 -7.08 -8.54 -12.89
C GLY A 247 -8.10 -9.36 -13.67
N VAL A 248 -8.05 -10.69 -13.60
CA VAL A 248 -9.04 -11.57 -14.23
C VAL A 248 -9.63 -12.56 -13.23
N ASP A 249 -10.93 -12.77 -13.30
CA ASP A 249 -11.63 -13.86 -12.61
C ASP A 249 -11.66 -15.10 -13.52
N LYS A 250 -11.44 -16.27 -12.92
CA LYS A 250 -11.72 -17.55 -13.58
C LYS A 250 -13.22 -17.76 -13.67
N VAL A 251 -13.73 -18.10 -14.85
CA VAL A 251 -15.15 -18.37 -15.11
C VAL A 251 -15.34 -19.62 -15.94
N PRO A 252 -16.34 -20.46 -15.67
CA PRO A 252 -16.64 -21.60 -16.52
C PRO A 252 -17.16 -21.12 -17.88
N THR A 253 -16.61 -21.65 -18.96
CA THR A 253 -17.04 -21.40 -20.34
C THR A 253 -17.36 -22.73 -21.03
N GLN A 254 -18.38 -22.75 -21.88
CA GLN A 254 -18.67 -23.93 -22.69
C GLN A 254 -17.72 -24.00 -23.88
N GLY A 255 -16.97 -25.09 -23.97
CA GLY A 255 -16.21 -25.43 -25.16
C GLY A 255 -17.14 -25.85 -26.31
N VAL A 256 -16.59 -25.86 -27.53
CA VAL A 256 -17.32 -26.23 -28.77
C VAL A 256 -17.95 -27.64 -28.71
N GLN A 257 -17.44 -28.50 -27.83
CA GLN A 257 -17.95 -29.85 -27.58
C GLN A 257 -18.96 -29.92 -26.40
N ASN A 258 -19.55 -28.80 -25.98
CA ASN A 258 -20.45 -28.69 -24.82
C ASN A 258 -19.86 -29.12 -23.47
N MET A 259 -18.55 -29.31 -23.38
CA MET A 259 -17.85 -29.54 -22.11
C MET A 259 -17.49 -28.21 -21.44
N SER A 260 -17.63 -28.14 -20.12
CA SER A 260 -17.20 -26.98 -19.33
C SER A 260 -15.67 -26.91 -19.33
N THR A 261 -15.13 -25.75 -19.71
CA THR A 261 -13.70 -25.43 -19.69
C THR A 261 -13.45 -24.17 -18.88
N ASP A 262 -12.18 -23.94 -18.53
CA ASP A 262 -11.77 -22.75 -17.81
C ASP A 262 -11.66 -21.56 -18.77
N GLY A 263 -12.50 -20.54 -18.56
CA GLY A 263 -12.37 -19.22 -19.14
C GLY A 263 -11.87 -18.20 -18.12
N TRP A 264 -11.53 -17.02 -18.64
CA TRP A 264 -11.07 -15.89 -17.84
C TRP A 264 -11.81 -14.64 -18.29
N ARG A 265 -12.21 -13.79 -17.35
CA ARG A 265 -12.83 -12.48 -17.61
C ARG A 265 -12.11 -11.42 -16.79
N LEU A 266 -12.15 -10.15 -17.17
CA LEU A 266 -11.59 -9.11 -16.30
C LEU A 266 -12.38 -9.05 -14.98
N GLN A 267 -11.66 -9.01 -13.85
CA GLN A 267 -12.21 -8.85 -12.52
C GLN A 267 -12.84 -7.45 -12.40
N ASP A 268 -14.05 -7.39 -11.83
CA ASP A 268 -14.80 -6.15 -11.61
C ASP A 268 -15.00 -5.29 -12.88
N GLU A 269 -14.96 -5.91 -14.07
CA GLU A 269 -15.21 -5.21 -15.34
C GLU A 269 -16.54 -4.45 -15.32
N GLY A 270 -17.61 -5.09 -14.84
CA GLY A 270 -18.93 -4.47 -14.68
C GLY A 270 -19.04 -3.41 -13.58
N LYS A 271 -18.01 -3.27 -12.74
CA LYS A 271 -17.91 -2.22 -11.72
C LYS A 271 -16.91 -1.13 -12.12
N THR A 272 -16.41 -1.16 -13.35
CA THR A 272 -15.49 -0.17 -13.90
C THR A 272 -16.28 0.91 -14.62
N LEU A 273 -15.97 2.18 -14.34
CA LEU A 273 -16.50 3.35 -15.04
C LEU A 273 -15.40 3.98 -15.89
N ILE A 274 -15.54 3.95 -17.20
CA ILE A 274 -14.69 4.65 -18.15
C ILE A 274 -15.26 6.05 -18.37
N MET A 275 -14.45 7.05 -18.07
CA MET A 275 -14.82 8.46 -18.18
C MET A 275 -13.92 9.16 -19.19
N ALA A 276 -14.49 9.53 -20.33
CA ALA A 276 -13.76 10.27 -21.36
C ALA A 276 -13.67 11.75 -20.97
N LEU A 277 -12.45 12.22 -20.72
CA LEU A 277 -12.14 13.62 -20.46
C LEU A 277 -11.90 14.35 -21.78
N LEU A 278 -12.60 15.49 -21.95
CA LEU A 278 -12.51 16.35 -23.13
C LEU A 278 -13.03 15.67 -24.41
N ARG A 279 -13.20 16.47 -25.46
CA ARG A 279 -13.55 15.98 -26.80
C ARG A 279 -12.50 14.99 -27.34
N GLY A 280 -11.22 15.20 -27.03
CA GLY A 280 -10.14 14.33 -27.54
C GLY A 280 -10.03 12.97 -26.84
N GLY A 281 -10.48 12.84 -25.59
CA GLY A 281 -10.37 11.59 -24.83
C GLY A 281 -11.35 10.50 -25.28
N GLU A 282 -12.41 10.87 -26.01
CA GLU A 282 -13.49 9.97 -26.41
C GLU A 282 -13.01 8.79 -27.26
N SER A 283 -12.29 9.04 -28.36
CA SER A 283 -11.84 7.94 -29.23
C SER A 283 -10.95 6.94 -28.49
N MET A 284 -10.13 7.42 -27.56
CA MET A 284 -9.29 6.56 -26.72
C MET A 284 -10.13 5.81 -25.67
N ALA A 285 -11.11 6.48 -25.08
CA ALA A 285 -12.01 5.87 -24.12
C ALA A 285 -12.87 4.78 -24.78
N MET A 286 -13.32 4.99 -26.01
CA MET A 286 -14.05 3.98 -26.80
C MET A 286 -13.18 2.76 -27.04
N GLY A 287 -11.91 2.93 -27.43
CA GLY A 287 -10.99 1.80 -27.57
C GLY A 287 -10.76 1.02 -26.27
N ILE A 288 -10.77 1.70 -25.11
CA ILE A 288 -10.74 1.03 -23.79
C ILE A 288 -12.05 0.29 -23.53
N HIS A 289 -13.20 0.85 -23.92
CA HIS A 289 -14.51 0.22 -23.76
C HIS A 289 -14.69 -1.00 -24.68
N ASP A 290 -14.15 -0.97 -25.89
CA ASP A 290 -14.12 -2.14 -26.79
C ASP A 290 -13.34 -3.30 -26.16
N ALA A 291 -12.28 -2.98 -25.41
CA ALA A 291 -11.51 -3.96 -24.64
C ALA A 291 -12.20 -4.40 -23.34
N LEU A 292 -13.07 -3.55 -22.77
CA LEU A 292 -13.80 -3.75 -21.52
C LEU A 292 -15.32 -3.55 -21.74
N PRO A 293 -15.96 -4.41 -22.53
CA PRO A 293 -17.34 -4.20 -22.98
C PRO A 293 -18.38 -4.17 -21.85
N LYS A 294 -18.07 -4.72 -20.66
CA LYS A 294 -18.96 -4.65 -19.50
C LYS A 294 -18.77 -3.39 -18.67
N ALA A 295 -17.70 -2.63 -18.88
CA ALA A 295 -17.47 -1.39 -18.17
C ALA A 295 -18.51 -0.33 -18.57
N MET A 296 -18.93 0.48 -17.62
CA MET A 296 -19.78 1.63 -17.89
C MET A 296 -19.00 2.69 -18.64
N PHE A 297 -19.60 3.32 -19.65
CA PHE A 297 -18.98 4.38 -20.43
C PHE A 297 -19.69 5.71 -20.23
N ARG A 298 -18.95 6.80 -20.00
CA ARG A 298 -19.51 8.15 -19.84
C ARG A 298 -18.56 9.25 -20.33
N HIS A 299 -19.10 10.30 -20.94
CA HIS A 299 -18.38 11.53 -21.21
C HIS A 299 -18.38 12.45 -19.99
N ALA A 300 -17.22 12.99 -19.63
CA ALA A 300 -17.14 14.05 -18.63
C ALA A 300 -17.62 15.38 -19.24
N ARG A 301 -18.67 15.97 -18.67
CA ARG A 301 -19.16 17.30 -19.03
C ARG A 301 -18.67 18.34 -18.03
N ASP A 302 -18.42 19.56 -18.49
CA ASP A 302 -17.94 20.67 -17.65
C ASP A 302 -18.95 21.10 -16.57
N ASP A 303 -20.24 20.81 -16.79
CA ASP A 303 -21.35 21.04 -15.89
C ASP A 303 -21.79 19.79 -15.13
N ASP A 304 -21.01 18.71 -15.13
CA ASP A 304 -21.27 17.50 -14.35
C ASP A 304 -21.18 17.86 -12.85
N LYS A 305 -22.26 18.45 -12.34
CA LYS A 305 -22.79 18.12 -11.01
C LYS A 305 -22.97 16.62 -11.05
N ALA A 306 -21.92 15.87 -10.72
CA ALA A 306 -21.93 14.42 -10.65
C ALA A 306 -23.14 14.03 -9.79
N LYS A 307 -24.24 13.62 -10.42
CA LYS A 307 -25.43 13.19 -9.70
C LYS A 307 -25.07 11.89 -9.00
N GLU A 308 -25.62 11.63 -7.81
CA GLU A 308 -25.40 10.39 -7.02
C GLU A 308 -25.44 9.11 -7.86
N ASN A 309 -26.25 9.11 -8.92
CA ASN A 309 -26.41 7.99 -9.86
C ASN A 309 -25.17 7.72 -10.76
N MET A 310 -24.09 8.52 -10.66
CA MET A 310 -22.89 8.38 -11.49
C MET A 310 -22.09 7.11 -11.19
N PHE A 311 -22.14 6.59 -9.96
CA PHE A 311 -21.31 5.47 -9.49
C PHE A 311 -22.12 4.18 -9.27
N ASN A 312 -23.16 3.96 -10.09
CA ASN A 312 -24.04 2.79 -10.02
C ASN A 312 -24.47 2.45 -8.58
N GLY A 313 -25.05 3.42 -7.86
CA GLY A 313 -25.51 3.24 -6.48
C GLY A 313 -24.39 2.95 -5.47
N GLY A 314 -23.14 3.31 -5.77
CA GLY A 314 -21.99 3.07 -4.89
C GLY A 314 -21.16 1.84 -5.22
N THR A 315 -21.54 1.05 -6.23
CA THR A 315 -20.89 -0.23 -6.56
C THR A 315 -19.66 -0.10 -7.46
N THR A 316 -19.38 1.08 -7.99
CA THR A 316 -18.17 1.33 -8.80
C THR A 316 -16.91 1.10 -7.96
N SER A 317 -16.04 0.19 -8.41
CA SER A 317 -14.76 -0.10 -7.75
C SER A 317 -13.57 0.57 -8.45
N THR A 318 -13.72 0.88 -9.75
CA THR A 318 -12.66 1.53 -10.55
C THR A 318 -13.25 2.63 -11.45
N VAL A 319 -12.56 3.77 -11.53
CA VAL A 319 -12.81 4.83 -12.50
C VAL A 319 -11.59 5.00 -13.40
N VAL A 320 -11.77 4.88 -14.71
CA VAL A 320 -10.74 5.11 -15.72
C VAL A 320 -10.94 6.49 -16.32
N LEU A 321 -10.07 7.45 -15.96
CA LEU A 321 -10.09 8.81 -16.51
C LEU A 321 -9.25 8.85 -17.79
N VAL A 322 -9.87 9.07 -18.94
CA VAL A 322 -9.18 8.96 -20.24
C VAL A 322 -9.02 10.32 -20.89
N ALA A 323 -7.79 10.71 -21.21
CA ALA A 323 -7.49 11.95 -21.92
C ALA A 323 -6.58 11.68 -23.13
N SER A 324 -6.80 12.33 -24.26
CA SER A 324 -5.86 12.23 -25.39
C SER A 324 -4.49 12.81 -25.04
N GLU A 325 -4.48 13.92 -24.29
CA GLU A 325 -3.27 14.62 -23.89
C GLU A 325 -3.42 15.31 -22.52
N ILE A 326 -2.35 15.34 -21.74
CA ILE A 326 -2.28 15.96 -20.42
C ILE A 326 -1.12 16.96 -20.38
N SER A 327 -1.46 18.26 -20.48
CA SER A 327 -0.49 19.36 -20.44
C SER A 327 -0.21 19.85 -19.02
N THR A 328 -1.13 20.59 -18.39
CA THR A 328 -0.96 21.02 -16.99
C THR A 328 -1.50 19.99 -16.01
N GLY A 329 -2.36 19.08 -16.47
CA GLY A 329 -3.06 18.12 -15.62
C GLY A 329 -4.20 18.66 -14.79
N MET A 330 -4.46 19.97 -14.84
CA MET A 330 -5.46 20.64 -14.01
C MET A 330 -6.83 19.94 -14.10
N ARG A 331 -7.33 19.66 -15.31
CA ARG A 331 -8.64 19.02 -15.51
C ARG A 331 -8.68 17.58 -15.02
N VAL A 332 -7.59 16.84 -15.18
CA VAL A 332 -7.49 15.45 -14.69
C VAL A 332 -7.45 15.44 -13.16
N MET A 333 -6.68 16.33 -12.55
CA MET A 333 -6.59 16.48 -11.10
C MET A 333 -7.91 16.96 -10.49
N GLU A 334 -8.60 17.90 -11.12
CA GLU A 334 -9.94 18.34 -10.71
C GLU A 334 -10.97 17.22 -10.82
N ALA A 335 -10.95 16.44 -11.91
CA ALA A 335 -11.83 15.28 -12.07
C ALA A 335 -11.55 14.23 -10.99
N ALA A 336 -10.28 13.90 -10.75
CA ALA A 336 -9.87 12.96 -9.72
C ALA A 336 -10.28 13.43 -8.32
N ALA A 337 -10.10 14.71 -7.99
CA ALA A 337 -10.54 15.30 -6.73
C ALA A 337 -12.07 15.19 -6.56
N LYS A 338 -12.85 15.57 -7.58
CA LYS A 338 -14.32 15.44 -7.55
C LYS A 338 -14.80 14.00 -7.38
N ILE A 339 -14.08 13.03 -7.96
CA ILE A 339 -14.36 11.60 -7.75
C ILE A 339 -14.06 11.23 -6.30
N ARG A 340 -12.90 11.64 -5.77
CA ARG A 340 -12.48 11.35 -4.40
C ARG A 340 -13.43 11.92 -3.34
N ASP A 341 -13.94 13.12 -3.56
CA ASP A 341 -14.91 13.75 -2.65
C ASP A 341 -16.21 12.93 -2.51
N ARG A 342 -16.55 12.13 -3.53
CA ARG A 342 -17.79 11.34 -3.57
C ARG A 342 -17.57 9.86 -3.28
N GLN A 343 -16.43 9.33 -3.72
CA GLN A 343 -16.01 7.96 -3.53
C GLN A 343 -14.56 7.94 -3.07
N ALA A 344 -14.39 8.00 -1.74
CA ALA A 344 -13.08 8.09 -1.11
C ALA A 344 -12.13 6.95 -1.53
N PHE A 345 -12.66 5.75 -1.76
CA PHE A 345 -11.86 4.53 -1.92
C PHE A 345 -11.85 3.93 -3.32
N VAL A 346 -12.56 4.52 -4.29
CA VAL A 346 -12.61 3.97 -5.67
C VAL A 346 -11.24 3.98 -6.31
N ARG A 347 -10.79 2.93 -6.99
CA ARG A 347 -9.50 3.00 -7.70
C ARG A 347 -9.61 3.99 -8.86
N ILE A 348 -8.65 4.91 -9.01
CA ILE A 348 -8.62 5.83 -10.17
C ILE A 348 -7.44 5.45 -11.06
N VAL A 349 -7.70 5.20 -12.35
CA VAL A 349 -6.68 4.95 -13.36
C VAL A 349 -6.75 6.06 -14.39
N ILE A 350 -5.71 6.89 -14.46
CA ILE A 350 -5.58 7.93 -15.48
C ILE A 350 -4.92 7.30 -16.70
N VAL A 351 -5.57 7.38 -17.86
CA VAL A 351 -5.03 6.91 -19.13
C VAL A 351 -4.85 8.09 -20.08
N ALA A 352 -3.63 8.23 -20.60
CA ALA A 352 -3.27 9.34 -21.48
C ALA A 352 -2.58 8.86 -22.75
N GLY A 353 -2.89 9.48 -23.89
CA GLY A 353 -2.06 9.33 -25.08
C GLY A 353 -0.69 9.99 -24.89
N VAL A 354 -0.70 11.26 -24.48
CA VAL A 354 0.51 12.06 -24.30
C VAL A 354 0.48 12.76 -22.95
N ILE A 355 1.55 12.62 -22.17
CA ILE A 355 1.80 13.49 -21.01
C ILE A 355 2.95 14.43 -21.35
N TYR A 356 2.84 15.70 -20.95
CA TYR A 356 3.92 16.67 -21.14
C TYR A 356 4.78 16.80 -19.87
N GLU A 357 6.08 17.09 -19.99
CA GLU A 357 7.01 17.09 -18.84
C GLU A 357 6.63 18.06 -17.71
N ASN A 358 5.95 19.16 -18.03
CA ASN A 358 5.45 20.08 -17.00
C ASN A 358 4.37 19.43 -16.11
N PHE A 359 3.65 18.43 -16.65
CA PHE A 359 2.75 17.61 -15.83
C PHE A 359 3.54 16.66 -14.92
N THR A 360 4.68 16.13 -15.35
CA THR A 360 5.52 15.21 -14.55
C THR A 360 6.35 15.92 -13.48
N SER A 361 6.05 17.19 -13.17
CA SER A 361 6.68 17.91 -12.07
C SER A 361 6.40 17.24 -10.72
N GLU A 362 7.37 17.33 -9.81
CA GLU A 362 7.25 16.77 -8.45
C GLU A 362 5.99 17.29 -7.74
N LYS A 363 5.62 18.56 -7.95
CA LYS A 363 4.40 19.17 -7.43
C LYS A 363 3.15 18.37 -7.81
N ASN A 364 2.99 18.04 -9.08
CA ASN A 364 1.80 17.31 -9.55
C ASN A 364 1.82 15.86 -9.08
N TYR A 365 3.00 15.23 -9.03
CA TYR A 365 3.14 13.90 -8.47
C TYR A 365 2.69 13.86 -7.00
N ARG A 366 3.12 14.83 -6.18
CA ARG A 366 2.70 14.98 -4.77
C ARG A 366 1.19 15.20 -4.63
N ILE A 367 0.59 15.98 -5.54
CA ILE A 367 -0.87 16.20 -5.53
C ILE A 367 -1.61 14.89 -5.80
N LEU A 368 -1.22 14.16 -6.85
CA LEU A 368 -1.86 12.89 -7.23
C LEU A 368 -1.63 11.79 -6.20
N SER A 369 -0.43 11.69 -5.63
CA SER A 369 -0.12 10.69 -4.60
C SER A 369 -0.89 10.96 -3.29
N GLY A 370 -1.19 12.24 -3.00
CA GLY A 370 -2.06 12.63 -1.88
C GLY A 370 -3.55 12.33 -2.10
N MET A 371 -3.97 11.98 -3.31
CA MET A 371 -5.35 11.63 -3.63
C MET A 371 -5.64 10.12 -3.51
N GLY A 372 -4.86 9.34 -2.75
CA GLY A 372 -5.16 7.92 -2.49
C GLY A 372 -4.75 6.97 -3.62
N ASP A 373 -5.58 5.96 -3.93
CA ASP A 373 -5.27 4.94 -4.95
C ASP A 373 -5.45 5.48 -6.38
N ILE A 374 -4.43 6.19 -6.86
CA ILE A 374 -4.36 6.70 -8.23
C ILE A 374 -3.18 6.05 -8.96
N SER A 375 -3.47 5.49 -10.13
CA SER A 375 -2.47 5.00 -11.09
C SER A 375 -2.52 5.85 -12.36
N MET A 376 -1.40 5.95 -13.07
CA MET A 376 -1.36 6.62 -14.36
C MET A 376 -0.65 5.76 -15.41
N ILE A 377 -1.24 5.73 -16.60
CA ILE A 377 -0.74 5.05 -17.79
C ILE A 377 -0.68 6.11 -18.91
N ALA A 378 0.48 6.26 -19.53
CA ALA A 378 0.67 7.16 -20.66
C ALA A 378 1.34 6.41 -21.82
N LEU A 379 0.87 6.59 -23.05
CA LEU A 379 1.53 5.99 -24.22
C LEU A 379 2.88 6.65 -24.51
N ARG A 380 3.01 7.96 -24.26
CA ARG A 380 4.30 8.68 -24.35
C ARG A 380 4.38 9.86 -23.40
N CYS A 381 5.61 10.19 -23.00
CA CYS A 381 5.97 11.46 -22.37
C CYS A 381 6.63 12.38 -23.41
N SER A 382 6.29 13.66 -23.43
CA SER A 382 6.79 14.66 -24.39
C SER A 382 7.46 15.84 -23.67
N PRO A 383 8.71 16.19 -24.03
CA PRO A 383 9.39 17.39 -23.50
C PRO A 383 8.82 18.68 -24.07
N ASN A 384 8.30 18.64 -25.30
CA ASN A 384 7.81 19.83 -25.99
C ASN A 384 6.36 20.13 -25.63
N LYS A 385 6.11 21.27 -24.99
CA LYS A 385 4.77 21.80 -24.71
C LYS A 385 4.15 22.29 -26.03
N TYR A 386 3.35 21.45 -26.68
CA TYR A 386 2.56 21.89 -27.83
C TYR A 386 1.11 22.14 -27.39
N ILE A 387 0.72 23.40 -27.27
CA ILE A 387 -0.70 23.78 -27.13
C ILE A 387 -1.20 24.13 -28.53
N GLY A 388 -1.86 23.17 -29.19
CA GLY A 388 -2.49 23.43 -30.48
C GLY A 388 -3.57 24.52 -30.36
N ARG A 389 -3.44 25.61 -31.11
CA ARG A 389 -4.51 26.61 -31.30
C ARG A 389 -5.15 26.43 -32.69
N GLY A 390 -6.48 26.56 -32.79
CA GLY A 390 -7.24 26.42 -34.04
C GLY A 390 -7.15 25.00 -34.64
N LYS A 391 -6.91 24.93 -35.96
CA LYS A 391 -6.77 23.70 -36.80
C LYS A 391 -5.81 22.62 -36.29
N MET A 392 -5.00 22.93 -35.27
CA MET A 392 -4.00 22.04 -34.69
C MET A 392 -4.35 21.54 -33.28
N ASN A 393 -5.53 21.89 -32.74
CA ASN A 393 -6.06 21.33 -31.49
C ASN A 393 -6.47 19.86 -31.69
N THR A 394 -6.26 18.99 -30.71
CA THR A 394 -6.59 17.55 -30.78
C THR A 394 -8.05 17.29 -31.15
N ALA A 395 -8.99 18.10 -30.63
CA ALA A 395 -10.39 18.01 -31.03
C ALA A 395 -10.61 18.38 -32.50
N ASP A 396 -9.87 19.35 -33.03
CA ASP A 396 -9.96 19.77 -34.44
C ASP A 396 -9.23 18.78 -35.37
N ARG A 397 -8.22 18.06 -34.89
CA ARG A 397 -7.57 16.96 -35.63
C ARG A 397 -8.44 15.71 -35.72
N LEU A 398 -9.22 15.43 -34.67
CA LEU A 398 -10.10 14.26 -34.62
C LEU A 398 -11.45 14.50 -35.28
N TYR A 399 -11.99 15.73 -35.17
CA TYR A 399 -13.36 16.04 -35.58
C TYR A 399 -13.46 17.22 -36.57
N GLY A 400 -12.35 17.86 -36.94
CA GLY A 400 -12.35 18.95 -37.91
C GLY A 400 -12.50 18.42 -39.34
N THR A 401 -13.57 18.83 -40.01
CA THR A 401 -13.79 18.51 -41.43
C THR A 401 -12.90 19.40 -42.31
N THR A 402 -12.02 18.81 -43.12
CA THR A 402 -11.19 19.55 -44.09
C THR A 402 -11.95 20.00 -45.34
N HIS A 403 -13.22 19.60 -45.52
CA HIS A 403 -14.01 19.89 -46.73
C HIS A 403 -15.46 20.30 -46.42
N ILE A 404 -15.69 21.56 -46.06
CA ILE A 404 -16.94 22.29 -46.41
C ILE A 404 -16.54 23.73 -46.74
N LYS A 405 -16.04 23.93 -47.96
CA LYS A 405 -16.06 25.21 -48.67
C LYS A 405 -16.26 24.90 -50.15
N GLU A 406 -17.46 24.46 -50.49
CA GLU A 406 -18.01 24.77 -51.81
C GLU A 406 -19.00 25.90 -51.62
N LYS A 407 -18.68 27.03 -52.24
CA LYS A 407 -19.62 28.14 -52.43
C LYS A 407 -20.80 27.62 -53.23
N ILE A 408 -22.01 27.81 -52.71
CA ILE A 408 -23.10 28.46 -53.46
C ILE A 408 -23.68 29.52 -52.53
#